data_AF-A0AAG5CZ26-F1
#
_entry.id   AF-A0AAG5CZ26-F1
#
_cell.length_a   1.000
_cell.length_b   1.000
_cell.length_c   1.000
_cell.angle_alpha   90.00
_cell.angle_beta   90.00
_cell.angle_gamma   90.00
#
_symmetry.space_group_name_H-M   'P 1'
#
loop_
_entity.id
_entity.type
_entity.pdbx_description
1 polymer ?
#
loop_
_entity_poly.entity_id
_entity_poly.type
_entity_poly.pdbx_seq_one_letter_code
_entity_poly.pdbx_strand_id
1 'polypeptide(L)'
;MEESRYLSNQNDTAAAHQEELDQELLKYFKTSLIIALLKQTDSPISMENRALLAMYKHDGDFPLGLDHIRKVDLSYHERLAVSKYVESKIMEQARPFVDKAKRFTGGNLHELAASQHHKQNQNLLLDAEREKSSNSLAQLKIRKLQLMNACAEVRTGPYQRNNVELKHAEARSIQAKTELLQKLIASEIFNCTPSAVKAIKEVSANIDILLGNGK
;
A
#
# COMPACT_ATOMS: atom_id res chain seq x y z
N MET A 1 -1.49 -28.46 -20.13
CA MET A 1 -1.80 -27.42 -19.12
C MET A 1 -2.96 -27.78 -18.20
N GLU A 2 -3.70 -28.88 -18.41
CA GLU A 2 -4.82 -29.28 -17.55
C GLU A 2 -4.43 -30.24 -16.41
N GLU A 3 -3.40 -31.08 -16.58
CA GLU A 3 -2.95 -32.03 -15.54
C GLU A 3 -2.42 -31.35 -14.26
N SER A 4 -1.81 -30.17 -14.39
CA SER A 4 -1.29 -29.42 -13.22
C SER A 4 -2.39 -28.85 -12.32
N ARG A 5 -3.61 -28.61 -12.84
CA ARG A 5 -4.75 -28.13 -12.03
C ARG A 5 -5.41 -29.25 -11.24
N TYR A 6 -5.43 -30.47 -11.78
CA TYR A 6 -5.96 -31.65 -11.09
C TYR A 6 -5.06 -32.10 -9.93
N LEU A 7 -3.74 -32.01 -10.09
CA LEU A 7 -2.78 -32.31 -9.01
C LEU A 7 -2.81 -31.29 -7.86
N SER A 8 -3.01 -30.01 -8.17
CA SER A 8 -3.17 -28.97 -7.13
C SER A 8 -4.45 -29.19 -6.30
N ASN A 9 -5.58 -29.44 -6.97
CA ASN A 9 -6.86 -29.66 -6.28
C ASN A 9 -6.87 -30.93 -5.40
N GLN A 10 -6.14 -31.99 -5.79
CA GLN A 10 -6.04 -33.21 -4.96
C GLN A 10 -5.18 -32.98 -3.71
N ASN A 11 -4.15 -32.15 -3.80
CA ASN A 11 -3.35 -31.77 -2.63
C ASN A 11 -4.13 -30.89 -1.66
N ASP A 12 -4.97 -30.00 -2.19
CA ASP A 12 -5.80 -29.10 -1.37
C ASP A 12 -6.92 -29.87 -0.63
N THR A 13 -7.52 -30.88 -1.24
CA THR A 13 -8.51 -31.75 -0.56
C THR A 13 -7.87 -32.71 0.43
N ALA A 14 -6.70 -33.28 0.11
CA ALA A 14 -5.95 -34.10 1.05
C ALA A 14 -5.48 -33.30 2.27
N ALA A 15 -5.07 -32.05 2.08
CA ALA A 15 -4.72 -31.14 3.16
C ALA A 15 -5.94 -30.81 4.05
N ALA A 16 -7.11 -30.56 3.45
CA ALA A 16 -8.34 -30.30 4.19
C ALA A 16 -8.80 -31.52 5.03
N HIS A 17 -8.73 -32.73 4.48
CA HIS A 17 -9.06 -33.96 5.22
C HIS A 17 -8.06 -34.25 6.34
N GLN A 18 -6.77 -33.95 6.13
CA GLN A 18 -5.77 -34.06 7.18
C GLN A 18 -6.03 -33.08 8.32
N GLU A 19 -6.42 -31.84 7.99
CA GLU A 19 -6.77 -30.82 8.99
C GLU A 19 -8.01 -31.22 9.80
N GLU A 20 -9.03 -31.78 9.15
CA GLU A 20 -10.24 -32.29 9.83
C GLU A 20 -9.91 -33.45 10.79
N LEU A 21 -9.08 -34.40 10.34
CA LEU A 21 -8.59 -35.50 11.17
C LEU A 21 -7.79 -34.99 12.38
N ASP A 22 -6.88 -34.04 12.17
CA ASP A 22 -6.09 -33.45 13.24
C ASP A 22 -6.97 -32.73 14.28
N GLN A 23 -8.02 -32.03 13.82
CA GLN A 23 -9.00 -31.40 14.71
C GLN A 23 -9.78 -32.43 15.54
N GLU A 24 -10.23 -33.53 14.94
CA GLU A 24 -10.94 -34.61 15.66
C GLU A 24 -10.03 -35.32 16.67
N LEU A 25 -8.79 -35.61 16.28
CA LEU A 25 -7.78 -36.16 17.20
C LEU A 25 -7.54 -35.20 18.37
N LEU A 26 -7.45 -33.89 18.11
CA LEU A 26 -7.26 -32.89 19.15
C LEU A 26 -8.44 -32.82 20.12
N LYS A 27 -9.68 -32.92 19.61
CA LYS A 27 -10.89 -33.04 20.46
C LYS A 27 -10.83 -34.30 21.33
N TYR A 28 -10.44 -35.44 20.75
CA TYR A 28 -10.30 -36.71 21.46
C TYR A 28 -9.25 -36.61 22.59
N PHE A 29 -8.05 -36.12 22.27
CA PHE A 29 -6.97 -35.97 23.26
C PHE A 29 -7.34 -34.99 24.38
N LYS A 30 -7.96 -33.86 24.04
CA LYS A 30 -8.46 -32.89 25.03
C LYS A 30 -9.45 -33.55 25.99
N THR A 31 -10.41 -34.29 25.46
CA THR A 31 -11.45 -34.95 26.27
C THR A 31 -10.84 -36.03 27.16
N SER A 32 -9.94 -36.85 26.61
CA SER A 32 -9.19 -37.87 27.37
C SER A 32 -8.38 -37.26 28.52
N LEU A 33 -7.67 -36.14 28.27
CA LEU A 33 -6.90 -35.44 29.29
C LEU A 33 -7.78 -34.90 30.41
N ILE A 34 -8.88 -34.22 30.07
CA ILE A 34 -9.82 -33.69 31.07
C ILE A 34 -10.35 -34.83 31.95
N ILE A 35 -10.73 -35.95 31.35
CA ILE A 35 -11.21 -37.13 32.10
C ILE A 35 -10.13 -37.69 33.02
N ALA A 36 -8.89 -37.80 32.54
CA ALA A 36 -7.78 -38.27 33.36
C ALA A 36 -7.54 -37.37 34.58
N LEU A 37 -7.64 -36.05 34.41
CA LEU A 37 -7.53 -35.08 35.51
C LEU A 37 -8.70 -35.20 36.50
N LEU A 38 -9.93 -35.35 35.98
CA LEU A 38 -11.12 -35.43 36.82
C LEU A 38 -11.26 -36.76 37.58
N LYS A 39 -10.57 -37.81 37.13
CA LYS A 39 -10.44 -39.09 37.85
C LYS A 39 -9.54 -39.02 39.09
N GLN A 40 -8.72 -37.99 39.23
CA GLN A 40 -7.85 -37.84 40.39
C GLN A 40 -8.67 -37.63 41.68
N THR A 41 -8.12 -38.05 42.82
CA THR A 41 -8.83 -38.06 44.11
C THR A 41 -9.15 -36.66 44.63
N ASP A 42 -8.33 -35.67 44.27
CA ASP A 42 -8.43 -34.25 44.61
C ASP A 42 -9.35 -33.44 43.66
N SER A 43 -9.94 -34.10 42.66
CA SER A 43 -10.91 -33.48 41.75
C SER A 43 -12.19 -33.05 42.49
N PRO A 44 -12.78 -31.87 42.18
CA PRO A 44 -13.94 -31.31 42.86
C PRO A 44 -15.27 -32.01 42.53
N ILE A 45 -15.25 -33.12 41.81
CA ILE A 45 -16.44 -33.90 41.47
C ILE A 45 -16.79 -34.91 42.56
N SER A 46 -18.08 -35.26 42.65
CA SER A 46 -18.55 -36.33 43.55
C SER A 46 -17.96 -37.69 43.20
N MET A 47 -17.92 -38.60 44.18
CA MET A 47 -17.46 -39.98 43.98
C MET A 47 -18.28 -40.73 42.92
N GLU A 48 -19.58 -40.46 42.86
CA GLU A 48 -20.51 -41.03 41.87
C GLU A 48 -20.14 -40.57 40.44
N ASN A 49 -19.96 -39.27 40.24
CA ASN A 49 -19.55 -38.70 38.95
C ASN A 49 -18.17 -39.22 38.53
N ARG A 50 -17.26 -39.42 39.50
CA ARG A 50 -15.93 -40.01 39.24
C ARG A 50 -16.03 -41.48 38.80
N ALA A 51 -16.92 -42.26 39.41
CA ALA A 51 -17.19 -43.64 39.00
C ALA A 51 -17.76 -43.70 37.58
N LEU A 52 -18.67 -42.78 37.21
CA LEU A 52 -19.19 -42.67 35.84
C LEU A 52 -18.10 -42.34 34.82
N LEU A 53 -17.18 -41.43 35.15
CA LEU A 53 -16.02 -41.13 34.29
C LEU A 53 -15.08 -42.33 34.09
N ALA A 54 -15.01 -43.25 35.06
CA ALA A 54 -14.25 -44.50 34.89
C ALA A 54 -14.79 -45.35 33.74
N MET A 55 -16.09 -45.23 33.45
CA MET A 55 -16.82 -46.00 32.45
C MET A 55 -16.94 -45.30 31.08
N TYR A 56 -16.38 -44.10 30.92
CA TYR A 56 -16.52 -43.25 29.72
C TYR A 56 -16.10 -43.90 28.39
N LYS A 57 -15.24 -44.93 28.40
CA LYS A 57 -14.81 -45.62 27.17
C LYS A 57 -15.65 -46.86 26.81
N HIS A 58 -16.73 -47.13 27.56
CA HIS A 58 -17.66 -48.21 27.23
C HIS A 58 -18.79 -47.67 26.34
N ASP A 59 -18.64 -47.85 25.04
CA ASP A 59 -19.65 -47.47 24.03
C ASP A 59 -20.84 -48.44 23.96
N GLY A 60 -20.82 -49.54 24.72
CA GLY A 60 -21.94 -50.48 24.81
C GLY A 60 -23.00 -50.05 25.81
N ASP A 61 -24.23 -50.56 25.67
CA ASP A 61 -25.34 -50.32 26.61
C ASP A 61 -24.93 -50.67 28.04
N PHE A 62 -25.32 -49.83 29.00
CA PHE A 62 -25.11 -50.20 30.40
C PHE A 62 -25.91 -51.47 30.71
N PRO A 63 -25.33 -52.43 31.46
CA PRO A 63 -26.12 -53.54 31.95
C PRO A 63 -27.34 -53.00 32.71
N LEU A 64 -28.50 -53.62 32.48
CA LEU A 64 -29.78 -53.28 33.13
C LEU A 64 -30.47 -51.98 32.67
N GLY A 65 -30.12 -51.41 31.50
CA GLY A 65 -30.84 -50.26 30.94
C GLY A 65 -30.59 -48.93 31.68
N LEU A 66 -29.42 -48.82 32.32
CA LEU A 66 -29.04 -47.66 33.14
C LEU A 66 -28.47 -46.48 32.32
N ASP A 67 -28.74 -46.40 31.02
CA ASP A 67 -28.17 -45.37 30.15
C ASP A 67 -28.60 -43.94 30.51
N HIS A 68 -29.71 -43.79 31.23
CA HIS A 68 -30.17 -42.52 31.78
C HIS A 68 -29.17 -41.91 32.79
N ILE A 69 -28.34 -42.73 33.44
CA ILE A 69 -27.32 -42.28 34.42
C ILE A 69 -26.12 -41.62 33.71
N ARG A 70 -25.93 -41.82 32.39
CA ARG A 70 -24.86 -41.14 31.65
C ARG A 70 -25.04 -39.63 31.57
N LYS A 71 -26.27 -39.12 31.73
CA LYS A 71 -26.55 -37.68 31.74
C LYS A 71 -26.31 -37.11 33.12
N VAL A 72 -25.14 -36.50 33.30
CA VAL A 72 -24.79 -35.77 34.52
C VAL A 72 -25.06 -34.29 34.30
N ASP A 73 -26.05 -33.75 35.00
CA ASP A 73 -26.31 -32.31 35.04
C ASP A 73 -25.44 -31.67 36.12
N LEU A 74 -24.46 -30.88 35.69
CA LEU A 74 -23.61 -30.11 36.60
C LEU A 74 -24.23 -28.74 36.88
N SER A 75 -24.31 -28.37 38.15
CA SER A 75 -24.68 -27.02 38.57
C SER A 75 -23.66 -25.98 38.09
N TYR A 76 -24.05 -24.71 38.08
CA TYR A 76 -23.15 -23.62 37.68
C TYR A 76 -21.86 -23.57 38.53
N HIS A 77 -21.98 -23.77 39.85
CA HIS A 77 -20.84 -23.73 40.75
C HIS A 77 -19.91 -24.93 40.57
N GLU A 78 -20.45 -26.12 40.31
CA GLU A 78 -19.66 -27.31 40.01
C GLU A 78 -18.90 -27.16 38.69
N ARG A 79 -19.55 -26.61 37.65
CA ARG A 79 -18.87 -26.31 36.38
C ARG A 79 -17.70 -25.35 36.58
N LEU A 80 -17.89 -24.28 37.36
CA LEU A 80 -16.83 -23.32 37.64
C LEU A 80 -15.68 -23.95 38.44
N ALA A 81 -15.99 -24.80 39.43
CA ALA A 81 -14.99 -25.49 40.23
C ALA A 81 -14.17 -26.47 39.38
N VAL A 82 -14.85 -27.25 38.53
CA VAL A 82 -14.22 -28.17 37.57
C VAL A 82 -13.31 -27.43 36.60
N SER A 83 -13.78 -26.33 36.00
CA SER A 83 -12.97 -25.51 35.09
C SER A 83 -11.70 -24.99 35.76
N LYS A 84 -11.82 -24.38 36.94
CA LYS A 84 -10.66 -23.87 37.70
C LYS A 84 -9.68 -24.98 38.07
N TYR A 85 -10.18 -26.13 38.50
CA TYR A 85 -9.35 -27.28 38.84
C TYR A 85 -8.56 -27.79 37.63
N VAL A 86 -9.23 -28.00 36.50
CA VAL A 86 -8.59 -28.45 35.26
C VAL A 86 -7.55 -27.44 34.78
N GLU A 87 -7.87 -26.15 34.77
CA GLU A 87 -6.92 -25.08 34.42
C GLU A 87 -5.69 -25.11 35.32
N SER A 88 -5.89 -25.20 36.64
CA SER A 88 -4.79 -25.24 37.61
C SER A 88 -3.88 -26.46 37.40
N LYS A 89 -4.47 -27.65 37.20
CA LYS A 89 -3.70 -28.88 36.96
C LYS A 89 -2.95 -28.86 35.64
N ILE A 90 -3.56 -28.32 34.57
CA ILE A 90 -2.88 -28.15 33.28
C ILE A 90 -1.70 -27.19 33.44
N MET A 91 -1.89 -26.06 34.14
CA MET A 91 -0.80 -25.13 34.41
C MET A 91 0.32 -25.78 35.23
N GLU A 92 -0.02 -26.55 36.25
CA GLU A 92 0.95 -27.29 37.07
C GLU A 92 1.78 -28.28 36.25
N GLN A 93 1.12 -29.09 35.41
CA GLN A 93 1.77 -30.07 34.53
C GLN A 93 2.60 -29.41 33.42
N ALA A 94 2.15 -28.27 32.88
CA ALA A 94 2.84 -27.56 31.82
C ALA A 94 4.05 -26.74 32.32
N ARG A 95 4.02 -26.29 33.58
CA ARG A 95 5.05 -25.46 34.20
C ARG A 95 6.49 -25.97 34.03
N PRO A 96 6.84 -27.24 34.31
CA PRO A 96 8.22 -27.73 34.12
C PRO A 96 8.68 -27.65 32.66
N PHE A 97 7.78 -27.86 31.70
CA PHE A 97 8.11 -27.75 30.28
C PHE A 97 8.32 -26.29 29.87
N VAL A 98 7.45 -25.40 30.34
CA VAL A 98 7.57 -23.95 30.12
C VAL A 98 8.87 -23.41 30.73
N ASP A 99 9.19 -23.80 31.95
CA ASP A 99 10.41 -23.34 32.64
C ASP A 99 11.67 -23.90 31.97
N LYS A 100 11.64 -25.15 31.48
CA LYS A 100 12.71 -25.72 30.67
C LYS A 100 12.85 -24.95 29.35
N ALA A 101 11.75 -24.65 28.68
CA ALA A 101 11.72 -23.94 27.41
C ALA A 101 12.25 -22.50 27.51
N LYS A 102 11.88 -21.78 28.59
CA LYS A 102 12.41 -20.44 28.91
C LYS A 102 13.94 -20.40 29.02
N ARG A 103 14.58 -21.48 29.49
CA ARG A 103 16.05 -21.56 29.58
C ARG A 103 16.72 -21.57 28.20
N PHE A 104 16.06 -22.10 27.19
CA PHE A 104 16.59 -22.16 25.82
C PHE A 104 16.34 -20.88 25.03
N THR A 105 15.29 -20.13 25.35
CA THR A 105 14.89 -18.93 24.60
C THR A 105 15.15 -17.61 25.32
N GLY A 106 15.90 -17.61 26.43
CA GLY A 106 16.14 -16.41 27.22
C GLY A 106 14.86 -15.73 27.73
N GLY A 107 13.77 -16.48 27.86
CA GLY A 107 12.45 -15.98 28.26
C GLY A 107 11.49 -15.66 27.11
N ASN A 108 11.95 -15.63 25.85
CA ASN A 108 11.09 -15.40 24.69
C ASN A 108 10.53 -16.71 24.13
N LEU A 109 9.45 -17.23 24.71
CA LEU A 109 8.83 -18.47 24.26
C LEU A 109 8.33 -18.42 22.80
N HIS A 110 8.21 -17.23 22.22
CA HIS A 110 7.78 -17.05 20.83
C HIS A 110 8.80 -17.62 19.82
N GLU A 111 10.07 -17.69 20.21
CA GLU A 111 11.15 -18.25 19.39
C GLU A 111 11.04 -19.78 19.21
N LEU A 112 10.34 -20.48 20.10
CA LEU A 112 10.08 -21.93 19.95
C LEU A 112 9.00 -22.22 18.91
N ALA A 113 8.13 -21.25 18.63
CA ALA A 113 7.14 -21.36 17.57
C ALA A 113 7.76 -21.05 16.18
N ALA A 114 8.99 -20.55 16.13
CA ALA A 114 9.67 -20.31 14.88
C ALA A 114 10.05 -21.66 14.25
N SER A 115 9.43 -21.98 13.11
CA SER A 115 9.78 -23.12 12.27
C SER A 115 11.29 -23.12 11.96
N GLN A 116 11.89 -24.31 11.84
CA GLN A 116 13.29 -24.49 11.44
C GLN A 116 13.64 -23.75 10.12
N HIS A 117 12.63 -23.51 9.28
CA HIS A 117 12.76 -22.78 8.00
C HIS A 117 12.27 -21.34 8.06
N HIS A 118 11.86 -20.82 9.22
CA HIS A 118 11.30 -19.46 9.34
C HIS A 118 12.26 -18.40 8.79
N LYS A 119 13.55 -18.48 9.14
CA LYS A 119 14.58 -17.58 8.61
C LYS A 119 14.78 -17.73 7.11
N GLN A 120 14.71 -18.96 6.59
CA GLN A 120 14.87 -19.23 5.16
C GLN A 120 13.70 -18.67 4.35
N ASN A 121 12.46 -18.87 4.82
CA ASN A 121 11.27 -18.27 4.21
C ASN A 121 11.29 -16.74 4.29
N GLN A 122 11.74 -16.18 5.41
CA GLN A 122 11.88 -14.73 5.55
C GLN A 122 12.92 -14.17 4.56
N ASN A 123 14.04 -14.86 4.37
CA ASN A 123 15.04 -14.46 3.37
C ASN A 123 14.46 -14.51 1.95
N LEU A 124 13.71 -15.56 1.59
CA LEU A 124 13.07 -15.66 0.28
C LEU A 124 12.08 -14.50 0.03
N LEU A 125 11.30 -14.12 1.04
CA LEU A 125 10.39 -12.96 0.95
C LEU A 125 11.15 -11.65 0.76
N LEU A 126 12.23 -11.45 1.52
CA LEU A 126 13.06 -10.26 1.42
C LEU A 126 13.78 -10.16 0.06
N ASP A 127 14.24 -11.28 -0.49
CA ASP A 127 14.85 -11.32 -1.82
C ASP A 127 13.84 -10.95 -2.92
N ALA A 128 12.60 -11.47 -2.83
CA ALA A 128 11.53 -11.10 -3.75
C ALA A 128 11.17 -9.60 -3.66
N GLU A 129 11.11 -9.05 -2.45
CA GLU A 129 10.85 -7.62 -2.24
C GLU A 129 12.00 -6.75 -2.76
N ARG A 130 13.24 -7.19 -2.57
CA ARG A 130 14.44 -6.52 -3.10
C ARG A 130 14.41 -6.48 -4.62
N GLU A 131 14.08 -7.59 -5.28
CA GLU A 131 13.99 -7.66 -6.74
C GLU A 131 12.90 -6.71 -7.27
N LYS A 132 11.71 -6.75 -6.66
CA LYS A 132 10.60 -5.85 -7.00
C LYS A 132 10.99 -4.38 -6.87
N SER A 133 11.65 -4.03 -5.78
CA SER A 133 12.10 -2.65 -5.51
C SER A 133 13.17 -2.19 -6.50
N SER A 134 14.12 -3.07 -6.83
CA SER A 134 15.15 -2.82 -7.84
C SER A 134 14.55 -2.54 -9.23
N ASN A 135 13.59 -3.37 -9.64
CA ASN A 135 12.89 -3.21 -10.92
C ASN A 135 12.10 -1.91 -10.98
N SER A 136 11.39 -1.56 -9.90
CA SER A 136 10.68 -0.28 -9.82
C SER A 136 11.63 0.92 -9.92
N LEU A 137 12.77 0.87 -9.24
CA LEU A 137 13.80 1.91 -9.31
C LEU A 137 14.37 2.06 -10.73
N ALA A 138 14.62 0.96 -11.43
CA ALA A 138 15.09 0.99 -12.81
C ALA A 138 14.07 1.68 -13.74
N GLN A 139 12.78 1.34 -13.62
CA GLN A 139 11.71 1.97 -14.39
C GLN A 139 11.61 3.47 -14.11
N LEU A 140 11.69 3.89 -12.84
CA LEU A 140 11.68 5.29 -12.44
C LEU A 140 12.87 6.07 -13.03
N LYS A 141 14.07 5.47 -13.04
CA LYS A 141 15.25 6.08 -13.67
C LYS A 141 15.07 6.27 -15.18
N ILE A 142 14.53 5.26 -15.87
CA ILE A 142 14.24 5.35 -17.31
C ILE A 142 13.25 6.48 -17.57
N ARG A 143 12.15 6.54 -16.81
CA ARG A 143 11.13 7.59 -16.95
C ARG A 143 11.70 8.98 -16.68
N LYS A 144 12.57 9.11 -15.68
CA LYS A 144 13.27 10.38 -15.39
C LYS A 144 14.10 10.84 -16.59
N LEU A 145 14.88 9.95 -17.20
CA LEU A 145 15.69 10.28 -18.38
C LEU A 145 14.81 10.72 -19.57
N GLN A 146 13.70 10.02 -19.82
CA GLN A 146 12.74 10.39 -20.86
C GLN A 146 12.17 11.80 -20.64
N LEU A 147 11.76 12.12 -19.41
CA LEU A 147 11.25 13.45 -19.07
C LEU A 147 12.32 14.55 -19.19
N MET A 148 13.55 14.25 -18.79
CA MET A 148 14.68 15.18 -18.97
C MET A 148 14.95 15.47 -20.45
N ASN A 149 14.91 14.44 -21.30
CA ASN A 149 15.09 14.60 -22.74
C ASN A 149 13.95 15.42 -23.35
N ALA A 150 12.69 15.14 -23.00
CA ALA A 150 11.55 15.91 -23.47
C ALA A 150 11.65 17.39 -23.04
N CYS A 151 12.06 17.67 -21.81
CA CYS A 151 12.30 19.04 -21.36
C CYS A 151 13.42 19.72 -22.15
N ALA A 152 14.50 18.99 -22.46
CA ALA A 152 15.58 19.52 -23.27
C ALA A 152 15.10 19.87 -24.68
N GLU A 153 14.34 18.98 -25.33
CA GLU A 153 13.76 19.19 -26.66
C GLU A 153 12.83 20.40 -26.72
N VAL A 154 11.98 20.60 -25.71
CA VAL A 154 11.10 21.78 -25.63
C VAL A 154 11.93 23.06 -25.54
N ARG A 155 12.99 23.05 -24.71
CA ARG A 155 13.85 24.22 -24.50
C ARG A 155 14.71 24.55 -25.72
N THR A 156 15.24 23.55 -26.42
CA THR A 156 16.17 23.76 -27.54
C THR A 156 15.51 23.78 -28.91
N GLY A 157 14.39 23.09 -29.11
CA GLY A 157 13.75 23.00 -30.43
C GLY A 157 12.74 24.13 -30.65
N PRO A 158 11.44 23.92 -30.35
CA PRO A 158 10.39 24.90 -30.67
C PRO A 158 10.58 26.26 -30.00
N TYR A 159 11.04 26.29 -28.75
CA TYR A 159 11.20 27.55 -28.03
C TYR A 159 12.27 28.46 -28.66
N GLN A 160 13.41 27.91 -29.05
CA GLN A 160 14.47 28.70 -29.71
C GLN A 160 14.01 29.21 -31.08
N ARG A 161 13.37 28.34 -31.87
CA ARG A 161 12.81 28.73 -33.17
C ARG A 161 11.79 29.86 -33.03
N ASN A 162 10.83 29.73 -32.13
CA ASN A 162 9.80 30.76 -31.90
C ASN A 162 10.43 32.07 -31.44
N ASN A 163 11.45 32.03 -30.58
CA ASN A 163 12.15 33.23 -30.13
C ASN A 163 12.88 33.93 -31.29
N VAL A 164 13.53 33.18 -32.19
CA VAL A 164 14.18 33.75 -33.39
C VAL A 164 13.14 34.36 -34.33
N GLU A 165 12.04 33.65 -34.62
CA GLU A 165 10.97 34.14 -35.49
C GLU A 165 10.33 35.41 -34.92
N LEU A 166 10.10 35.47 -33.60
CA LEU A 166 9.59 36.66 -32.91
C LEU A 166 10.56 37.83 -33.05
N LYS A 167 11.85 37.63 -32.75
CA LYS A 167 12.88 38.68 -32.86
C LYS A 167 13.03 39.18 -34.29
N HIS A 168 12.93 38.30 -35.27
CA HIS A 168 12.94 38.67 -36.68
C HIS A 168 11.71 39.51 -37.07
N ALA A 169 10.51 39.13 -36.59
CA ALA A 169 9.29 39.91 -36.82
C ALA A 169 9.35 41.30 -36.16
N GLU A 170 9.86 41.40 -34.94
CA GLU A 170 10.12 42.66 -34.24
C GLU A 170 11.09 43.56 -35.05
N ALA A 171 12.20 43.00 -35.52
CA ALA A 171 13.19 43.73 -36.33
C ALA A 171 12.58 44.26 -37.64
N ARG A 172 11.80 43.44 -38.35
CA ARG A 172 11.09 43.89 -39.57
C ARG A 172 10.07 44.98 -39.29
N SER A 173 9.36 44.91 -38.16
CA SER A 173 8.42 45.97 -37.76
C SER A 173 9.14 47.29 -37.49
N ILE A 174 10.26 47.26 -36.78
CA ILE A 174 11.09 48.45 -36.51
C ILE A 174 11.65 49.02 -37.82
N GLN A 175 12.13 48.16 -38.72
CA GLN A 175 12.61 48.58 -40.03
C GLN A 175 11.49 49.29 -40.82
N ALA A 176 10.30 48.69 -40.92
CA ALA A 176 9.17 49.29 -41.64
C ALA A 176 8.72 50.63 -41.02
N LYS A 177 8.72 50.75 -39.69
CA LYS A 177 8.44 52.02 -39.00
C LYS A 177 9.49 53.09 -39.33
N THR A 178 10.77 52.71 -39.33
CA THR A 178 11.87 53.61 -39.67
C THR A 178 11.80 54.08 -41.12
N GLU A 179 11.52 53.17 -42.06
CA GLU A 179 11.33 53.49 -43.48
C GLU A 179 10.13 54.43 -43.69
N LEU A 180 9.03 54.22 -42.96
CA LEU A 180 7.87 55.11 -43.01
C LEU A 180 8.20 56.50 -42.48
N LEU A 181 8.88 56.60 -41.33
CA LEU A 181 9.34 57.87 -40.78
C LEU A 181 10.28 58.59 -41.74
N GLN A 182 11.22 57.87 -42.37
CA GLN A 182 12.12 58.45 -43.36
C GLN A 182 11.35 59.02 -44.55
N LYS A 183 10.36 58.30 -45.08
CA LYS A 183 9.50 58.79 -46.18
C LYS A 183 8.68 60.00 -45.76
N LEU A 184 8.13 59.99 -44.55
CA LEU A 184 7.35 61.09 -44.00
C LEU A 184 8.21 62.34 -43.84
N ILE A 185 9.38 62.23 -43.20
CA ILE A 185 10.34 63.33 -43.04
C ILE A 185 10.79 63.85 -44.41
N ALA A 186 11.11 62.96 -45.36
CA ALA A 186 11.46 63.37 -46.71
C ALA A 186 10.32 64.17 -47.36
N SER A 187 9.07 63.69 -47.24
CA SER A 187 7.89 64.39 -47.78
C SER A 187 7.66 65.75 -47.11
N GLU A 188 7.87 65.85 -45.80
CA GLU A 188 7.79 67.12 -45.08
C GLU A 188 8.89 68.09 -45.52
N ILE A 189 10.14 67.62 -45.67
CA ILE A 189 11.25 68.44 -46.19
C ILE A 189 10.94 68.95 -47.61
N PHE A 190 10.41 68.11 -48.49
CA PHE A 190 9.99 68.51 -49.83
C PHE A 190 8.84 69.54 -49.81
N ASN A 191 7.86 69.37 -48.92
CA ASN A 191 6.74 70.29 -48.77
C ASN A 191 7.13 71.60 -48.06
N CYS A 192 8.15 71.60 -47.22
CA CYS A 192 8.72 72.79 -46.57
C CYS A 192 9.83 73.46 -47.39
N THR A 193 9.94 73.17 -48.69
CA THR A 193 10.93 73.79 -49.57
C THR A 193 10.83 75.32 -49.58
N PRO A 194 11.91 76.04 -49.93
CA PRO A 194 11.93 77.51 -50.00
C PRO A 194 10.79 78.10 -50.85
N SER A 195 10.29 77.36 -51.84
CA SER A 195 9.14 77.76 -52.67
C SER A 195 7.83 77.80 -51.88
N ALA A 196 7.58 76.82 -50.99
CA ALA A 196 6.41 76.84 -50.11
C ALA A 196 6.49 77.97 -49.08
N VAL A 197 7.69 78.21 -48.52
CA VAL A 197 7.93 79.34 -47.61
C VAL A 197 7.77 80.69 -48.32
N LYS A 198 8.21 80.81 -49.58
CA LYS A 198 8.02 82.01 -50.41
C LYS A 198 6.53 82.25 -50.71
N ALA A 199 5.80 81.22 -51.12
CA ALA A 199 4.37 81.31 -51.38
C ALA A 199 3.58 81.71 -50.13
N ILE A 200 3.92 81.16 -48.96
CA ILE A 200 3.30 81.56 -47.68
C ILE A 200 3.62 83.02 -47.33
N LYS A 201 4.86 83.47 -47.53
CA LYS A 201 5.25 84.87 -47.30
C LYS A 201 4.55 85.84 -48.26
N GLU A 202 4.40 85.47 -49.52
CA GLU A 202 3.71 86.27 -50.54
C GLU A 202 2.21 86.35 -50.28
N VAL A 203 1.56 85.24 -49.91
CA VAL A 203 0.15 85.23 -49.49
C VAL A 203 -0.03 86.06 -48.21
N SER A 204 0.88 85.95 -47.24
CA SER A 204 0.82 86.76 -46.01
C SER A 204 0.97 88.25 -46.31
N ALA A 205 1.91 88.64 -47.18
CA ALA A 205 2.09 90.03 -47.61
C ALA A 205 0.83 90.56 -48.32
N ASN A 206 0.18 89.75 -49.16
CA ASN A 206 -1.06 90.14 -49.83
C ASN A 206 -2.24 90.28 -48.85
N ILE A 207 -2.33 89.43 -47.83
CA ILE A 207 -3.33 89.56 -46.76
C ILE A 207 -3.11 90.85 -45.97
N ASP A 208 -1.86 91.20 -45.63
CA ASP A 208 -1.53 92.43 -44.92
C ASP A 208 -1.88 93.69 -45.74
N ILE A 209 -1.68 93.65 -47.06
CA ILE A 209 -2.13 94.71 -47.98
C ILE A 209 -3.66 94.83 -47.96
N LEU A 210 -4.39 93.72 -48.03
CA LEU A 210 -5.86 93.71 -48.04
C LEU A 210 -6.47 94.14 -46.70
N LEU A 211 -5.79 93.90 -45.59
CA LEU A 211 -6.22 94.33 -44.25
C LEU A 211 -5.80 95.77 -43.90
N GLY A 212 -5.16 96.50 -44.82
CA GLY A 212 -4.75 97.88 -44.62
C GLY A 212 -3.56 98.07 -43.67
N ASN A 213 -2.86 96.98 -43.34
CA ASN A 213 -1.68 96.98 -42.47
C ASN A 213 -0.35 96.93 -43.26
N GLY A 214 -0.42 96.79 -44.59
CA GLY A 214 0.72 96.96 -45.49
C GLY A 214 1.02 98.44 -45.75
N LYS A 215 2.30 98.82 -45.77
CA LYS A 215 2.74 100.13 -46.28
C LYS A 215 2.45 100.27 -47.78
#